data_AF-A0A952HXN4-F1
#
_entry.id   AF-A0A952HXN4-F1
#
_cell.length_a   1.000
_cell.length_b   1.000
_cell.length_c   1.000
_cell.angle_alpha   90.00
_cell.angle_beta   90.00
_cell.angle_gamma   90.00
#
_symmetry.space_group_name_H-M   'P 1'
#
loop_
_entity.id
_entity.type
_entity.pdbx_description
1 polymer ?
#
loop_
_entity_poly.entity_id
_entity_poly.type
_entity_poly.pdbx_seq_one_letter_code
_entity_poly.pdbx_strand_id
1 'polypeptide(L)'
;MSAAGLWSTPQDLAKFLIELQLALLNQSNRVLTGNTVEEMIAPFGDLTSTTSEPFYGLGFMLSKIGDEVIFGHAGNQTGFHSQMQATKSGAGYVVMTNGDYGPEVIAEIASLIKRDFLQGSF
;
A
#
# COMPACT_ATOMS: atom_id res chain seq x y z
N MET A 1 0.01 -20.53 -11.52
CA MET A 1 0.63 -19.82 -10.38
C MET A 1 0.38 -18.33 -10.58
N SER A 2 -0.11 -17.60 -9.57
CA SER A 2 -0.57 -16.20 -9.73
C SER A 2 -0.07 -15.23 -8.65
N ALA A 3 0.14 -15.70 -7.41
CA ALA A 3 0.32 -14.83 -6.24
C ALA A 3 1.67 -14.09 -6.09
N ALA A 4 2.71 -14.43 -6.87
CA ALA A 4 4.04 -13.82 -6.75
C ALA A 4 4.82 -13.78 -8.09
N GLY A 5 4.12 -13.90 -9.23
CA GLY A 5 4.75 -14.02 -10.54
C GLY A 5 4.99 -12.69 -11.27
N LEU A 6 4.50 -11.57 -10.73
CA LEU A 6 4.60 -10.26 -11.39
C LEU A 6 6.01 -9.68 -11.21
N TRP A 7 6.63 -9.31 -12.34
CA TRP A 7 7.84 -8.50 -12.37
C TRP A 7 7.46 -7.06 -12.69
N SER A 8 7.96 -6.11 -11.90
CA SER A 8 7.61 -4.70 -12.03
C SER A 8 8.75 -3.81 -11.55
N THR A 9 8.51 -2.49 -11.53
CA THR A 9 9.44 -1.49 -11.01
C THR A 9 8.76 -0.67 -9.90
N PRO A 10 9.52 0.00 -9.01
CA PRO A 10 8.91 0.89 -8.01
C PRO A 10 8.05 1.98 -8.65
N GLN A 11 8.46 2.48 -9.82
CA GLN A 11 7.73 3.51 -10.55
C GLN A 11 6.38 3.01 -11.08
N ASP A 12 6.31 1.77 -11.57
CA ASP A 12 5.05 1.21 -12.07
C ASP A 12 4.09 0.89 -10.92
N LEU A 13 4.60 0.36 -9.80
CA LEU A 13 3.80 0.18 -8.59
C LEU A 13 3.33 1.52 -8.00
N ALA A 14 4.15 2.58 -8.07
CA ALA A 14 3.74 3.92 -7.65
C ALA A 14 2.61 4.48 -8.55
N LYS A 15 2.72 4.32 -9.87
CA LYS A 15 1.64 4.70 -10.81
C LYS A 15 0.36 3.91 -10.53
N PHE A 16 0.47 2.63 -10.18
CA PHE A 16 -0.67 1.83 -9.78
C PHE A 16 -1.36 2.42 -8.53
N LEU A 17 -0.60 2.72 -7.46
CA LEU A 17 -1.15 3.37 -6.27
C LEU A 17 -1.82 4.72 -6.59
N ILE A 18 -1.19 5.55 -7.43
CA ILE A 18 -1.73 6.85 -7.86
C ILE A 18 -3.07 6.66 -8.59
N GLU A 19 -3.18 5.71 -9.52
CA GLU A 19 -4.45 5.46 -10.23
C GLU A 19 -5.56 4.98 -9.28
N LEU A 20 -5.23 4.20 -8.24
CA LEU A 20 -6.21 3.83 -7.20
C LEU A 20 -6.67 5.05 -6.39
N GLN A 21 -5.75 5.94 -6.00
CA GLN A 21 -6.09 7.18 -5.30
C GLN A 21 -6.95 8.10 -6.16
N LEU A 22 -6.61 8.27 -7.44
CA LEU A 22 -7.41 9.04 -8.38
C LEU A 22 -8.80 8.43 -8.58
N ALA A 23 -8.92 7.10 -8.60
CA ALA A 23 -10.22 6.44 -8.66
C ALA A 23 -11.08 6.70 -7.42
N LEU A 24 -10.49 6.66 -6.21
CA LEU A 24 -11.17 7.00 -4.95
C LEU A 24 -11.64 8.47 -4.91
N LEU A 25 -10.88 9.37 -5.54
CA LEU A 25 -11.26 10.78 -5.68
C LEU A 25 -12.24 11.04 -6.85
N ASN A 26 -12.69 10.00 -7.55
CA ASN A 26 -13.50 10.09 -8.76
C ASN A 26 -12.86 10.95 -9.88
N GLN A 27 -11.52 10.99 -9.91
CA GLN A 27 -10.72 11.72 -10.90
C GLN A 27 -10.17 10.83 -12.02
N SER A 28 -10.18 9.50 -11.84
CA SER A 28 -9.83 8.51 -12.86
C SER A 28 -10.76 7.30 -12.79
N ASN A 29 -10.98 6.65 -13.92
CA ASN A 29 -11.67 5.35 -14.01
C ASN A 29 -11.09 4.49 -15.15
N ARG A 30 -9.82 4.72 -15.50
CA ARG A 30 -9.16 4.10 -16.65
C ARG A 30 -9.06 2.58 -16.56
N VAL A 31 -8.89 2.07 -15.34
CA VAL A 31 -8.71 0.63 -15.07
C VAL A 31 -9.77 0.13 -14.09
N LEU A 32 -9.93 0.80 -12.94
CA LEU A 32 -10.91 0.49 -11.91
C LEU A 32 -11.77 1.71 -11.61
N THR A 33 -13.01 1.49 -11.20
CA THR A 33 -13.91 2.55 -10.72
C THR A 33 -13.66 2.85 -9.24
N GLY A 34 -14.03 4.05 -8.78
CA GLY A 34 -13.95 4.41 -7.36
C GLY A 34 -14.64 3.38 -6.46
N ASN A 35 -15.86 2.96 -6.80
CA ASN A 35 -16.61 1.92 -6.06
C ASN A 35 -15.84 0.60 -5.94
N THR A 36 -15.19 0.17 -7.03
CA THR A 36 -14.38 -1.07 -7.01
C THR A 36 -13.19 -0.92 -6.08
N VAL A 37 -12.50 0.23 -6.11
CA VAL A 37 -11.35 0.47 -5.22
C VAL A 37 -11.81 0.59 -3.76
N GLU A 38 -12.98 1.19 -3.50
CA GLU A 38 -13.58 1.22 -2.16
C GLU A 38 -13.84 -0.18 -1.62
N GLU A 39 -14.38 -1.10 -2.43
CA GLU A 39 -14.55 -2.51 -2.06
C GLU A 39 -13.20 -3.20 -1.79
N MET A 40 -12.18 -2.91 -2.60
CA MET A 40 -10.85 -3.51 -2.41
C MET A 40 -10.18 -3.14 -1.09
N ILE A 41 -10.42 -1.94 -0.58
CA ILE A 41 -9.86 -1.43 0.67
C ILE A 41 -10.88 -1.41 1.81
N ALA A 42 -12.04 -2.02 1.62
CA ALA A 42 -12.99 -2.27 2.69
C ALA A 42 -12.43 -3.40 3.59
N PRO A 43 -12.33 -3.19 4.91
CA PRO A 43 -11.81 -4.21 5.81
C PRO A 43 -12.76 -5.40 5.89
N PHE A 44 -12.20 -6.61 5.85
CA PHE A 44 -12.90 -7.82 6.19
C PHE A 44 -12.89 -7.99 7.72
N GLY A 45 -13.98 -7.60 8.37
CA GLY A 45 -14.16 -7.69 9.82
C GLY A 45 -14.22 -6.33 10.52
N ASP A 46 -14.33 -6.35 11.85
CA ASP A 46 -14.47 -5.14 12.65
C ASP A 46 -13.09 -4.50 12.95
N LEU A 47 -12.92 -3.25 12.50
CA LEU A 47 -11.74 -2.40 12.77
C LEU A 47 -11.57 -2.05 14.26
N THR A 48 -12.48 -2.46 15.14
CA THR A 48 -12.39 -2.28 16.61
C THR A 48 -11.48 -3.30 17.31
N SER A 49 -10.96 -4.29 16.59
CA SER A 49 -10.01 -5.25 17.16
C SER A 49 -8.76 -4.53 17.70
N THR A 50 -8.46 -4.73 18.98
CA THR A 50 -7.29 -4.17 19.68
C THR A 50 -6.01 -4.97 19.42
N THR A 51 -6.05 -5.94 18.49
CA THR A 51 -4.88 -6.68 18.06
C THR A 51 -3.96 -5.77 17.26
N SER A 52 -2.65 -5.84 17.51
CA SER A 52 -1.62 -5.10 16.76
C SER A 52 -1.48 -5.51 15.27
N GLU A 53 -2.33 -6.41 14.78
CA GLU A 53 -2.29 -6.97 13.44
C GLU A 53 -3.00 -6.07 12.42
N PRO A 54 -2.48 -5.96 11.17
CA PRO A 54 -3.16 -5.26 10.11
C PRO A 54 -4.46 -5.97 9.71
N PHE A 55 -5.46 -5.19 9.32
CA PHE A 55 -6.68 -5.70 8.72
C PHE A 55 -6.42 -6.02 7.25
N TYR A 56 -7.32 -6.77 6.61
CA TYR A 56 -7.20 -7.09 5.19
C TYR A 56 -8.47 -6.71 4.46
N GLY A 57 -8.32 -6.13 3.27
CA GLY A 57 -9.36 -6.03 2.27
C GLY A 57 -9.17 -7.04 1.15
N LEU A 58 -9.69 -6.76 -0.05
CA LEU A 58 -9.48 -7.61 -1.22
C LEU A 58 -8.13 -7.26 -1.87
N GLY A 59 -7.08 -8.00 -1.48
CA GLY A 59 -5.74 -7.85 -2.04
C GLY A 59 -4.90 -6.73 -1.43
N PHE A 60 -5.34 -6.12 -0.32
CA PHE A 60 -4.59 -5.11 0.42
C PHE A 60 -4.56 -5.42 1.91
N MET A 61 -3.39 -5.22 2.52
CA MET A 61 -3.26 -4.98 3.96
C MET A 61 -3.71 -3.56 4.27
N LEU A 62 -4.41 -3.41 5.38
CA LEU A 62 -5.02 -2.17 5.85
C LEU A 62 -4.54 -1.87 7.26
N SER A 63 -4.25 -0.60 7.51
CA SER A 63 -4.00 -0.07 8.85
C SER A 63 -4.62 1.32 8.98
N LYS A 64 -4.65 1.87 10.19
CA LYS A 64 -5.12 3.24 10.44
C LYS A 64 -4.11 4.02 11.26
N ILE A 65 -3.95 5.29 10.92
CA ILE A 65 -3.25 6.27 11.74
C ILE A 65 -4.19 7.45 11.92
N GLY A 66 -4.73 7.60 13.13
CA GLY A 66 -5.89 8.46 13.36
C GLY A 66 -7.08 8.00 12.54
N ASP A 67 -7.66 8.92 11.76
CA ASP A 67 -8.79 8.63 10.86
C ASP A 67 -8.36 8.21 9.44
N GLU A 68 -7.07 8.36 9.11
CA GLU A 68 -6.56 8.02 7.78
C GLU A 68 -6.40 6.50 7.64
N VAL A 69 -6.99 5.95 6.57
CA VAL A 69 -6.83 4.56 6.19
C VAL A 69 -5.61 4.44 5.28
N ILE A 70 -4.70 3.55 5.65
CA ILE A 70 -3.53 3.21 4.87
C ILE A 70 -3.76 1.83 4.27
N PHE A 71 -3.61 1.71 2.96
CA PHE A 71 -3.71 0.45 2.23
C PHE A 71 -2.40 0.15 1.51
N GLY A 72 -2.04 -1.12 1.43
CA GLY A 72 -0.76 -1.52 0.86
C GLY A 72 -0.58 -3.03 0.73
N HIS A 73 0.56 -3.45 0.19
CA HIS A 73 0.93 -4.86 0.12
C HIS A 73 2.45 -5.02 0.21
N ALA A 74 2.88 -6.13 0.81
CA ALA A 74 4.28 -6.53 0.87
C ALA A 74 4.54 -7.68 -0.11
N GLY A 75 5.72 -7.71 -0.70
CA GLY A 75 6.20 -8.81 -1.53
C GLY A 75 7.40 -9.44 -0.86
N ASN A 76 7.41 -10.75 -0.80
CA ASN A 76 8.52 -11.52 -0.26
C ASN A 76 8.81 -12.69 -1.20
N GLN A 77 9.96 -12.63 -1.86
CA GLN A 77 10.52 -13.70 -2.66
C GLN A 77 12.00 -13.82 -2.27
N THR A 78 12.59 -15.01 -2.34
CA THR A 78 14.00 -15.19 -1.99
C THR A 78 14.89 -14.20 -2.75
N GLY A 79 15.63 -13.38 -2.02
CA GLY A 79 16.50 -12.32 -2.56
C GLY A 79 15.79 -11.06 -3.07
N PHE A 80 14.45 -10.95 -2.96
CA PHE A 80 13.69 -9.79 -3.43
C PHE A 80 12.53 -9.44 -2.50
N HIS A 81 12.50 -8.19 -2.05
CA HIS A 81 11.43 -7.70 -1.17
C HIS A 81 10.84 -6.40 -1.71
N SER A 82 9.54 -6.23 -1.51
CA SER A 82 8.86 -5.00 -1.89
C SER A 82 7.85 -4.59 -0.82
N GLN A 83 7.62 -3.30 -0.70
CA GLN A 83 6.52 -2.75 0.09
C GLN A 83 5.94 -1.57 -0.65
N MET A 84 4.62 -1.55 -0.77
CA MET A 84 3.87 -0.40 -1.27
C MET A 84 2.81 -0.03 -0.23
N GLN A 85 2.67 1.27 0.07
CA GLN A 85 1.62 1.80 0.93
C GLN A 85 1.11 3.13 0.37
N ALA A 86 -0.18 3.38 0.55
CA ALA A 86 -0.85 4.61 0.17
C ALA A 86 -1.94 4.99 1.16
N THR A 87 -2.20 6.28 1.29
CA THR A 87 -3.35 6.84 2.01
C THR A 87 -4.49 7.12 1.03
N LYS A 88 -5.73 7.26 1.53
CA LYS A 88 -6.83 7.75 0.69
C LYS A 88 -6.62 9.22 0.31
N SER A 89 -5.96 9.99 1.17
CA SER A 89 -5.68 11.42 0.98
C SER A 89 -4.61 11.75 -0.07
N GLY A 90 -3.89 10.77 -0.63
CA GLY A 90 -2.99 10.99 -1.76
C GLY A 90 -1.50 10.81 -1.48
N ALA A 91 -1.10 10.51 -0.24
CA ALA A 91 0.29 10.16 0.07
C ALA A 91 0.57 8.69 -0.28
N GLY A 92 1.79 8.38 -0.72
CA GLY A 92 2.14 7.01 -1.12
C GLY A 92 3.64 6.81 -1.23
N TYR A 93 4.09 5.58 -1.02
CA TYR A 93 5.47 5.20 -1.31
C TYR A 93 5.58 3.74 -1.76
N VAL A 94 6.66 3.45 -2.48
CA VAL A 94 7.06 2.09 -2.85
C VAL A 94 8.55 1.93 -2.58
N VAL A 95 8.92 0.86 -1.89
CA VAL A 95 10.31 0.43 -1.71
C VAL A 95 10.47 -0.97 -2.30
N MET A 96 11.51 -1.19 -3.09
CA MET A 96 11.90 -2.52 -3.57
C MET A 96 13.39 -2.73 -3.31
N THR A 97 13.75 -3.96 -2.96
CA THR A 97 15.13 -4.35 -2.68
C THR A 97 15.39 -5.72 -3.29
N ASN A 98 16.66 -5.99 -3.61
CA ASN A 98 17.15 -7.23 -4.22
C ASN A 98 18.22 -7.91 -3.35
N GLY A 99 18.06 -7.87 -2.03
CA GLY A 99 18.94 -8.53 -1.08
C GLY A 99 18.17 -9.11 0.09
N ASP A 100 18.77 -10.09 0.78
CA ASP A 100 18.10 -10.86 1.83
C ASP A 100 17.78 -10.03 3.09
N TYR A 101 18.48 -8.91 3.30
CA TYR A 101 18.17 -7.92 4.34
C TYR A 101 17.13 -6.87 3.89
N GLY A 102 16.35 -7.21 2.85
CA GLY A 102 15.34 -6.33 2.28
C GLY A 102 14.29 -5.84 3.28
N PRO A 103 13.74 -6.68 4.17
CA PRO A 103 12.79 -6.24 5.20
C PRO A 103 13.34 -5.14 6.11
N GLU A 104 14.60 -5.23 6.52
CA GLU A 104 15.26 -4.25 7.38
C GLU A 104 15.45 -2.92 6.67
N VAL A 105 15.90 -2.96 5.41
CA VAL A 105 16.04 -1.75 4.58
C VAL A 105 14.68 -1.08 4.37
N ILE A 106 13.63 -1.87 4.08
CA ILE A 106 12.27 -1.35 3.91
C ILE A 106 11.80 -0.68 5.21
N ALA A 107 12.01 -1.31 6.36
CA ALA A 107 11.62 -0.76 7.66
C ALA A 107 12.35 0.56 7.96
N GLU A 108 13.66 0.63 7.69
CA GLU A 108 14.45 1.84 7.88
C GLU A 108 13.94 2.98 6.98
N ILE A 109 13.78 2.74 5.68
CA ILE A 109 13.26 3.74 4.74
C ILE A 109 11.86 4.20 5.15
N ALA A 110 10.96 3.28 5.50
CA ALA A 110 9.61 3.61 5.97
C ALA A 110 9.65 4.47 7.24
N SER A 111 10.59 4.24 8.15
CA SER A 111 10.75 5.05 9.36
C SER A 111 11.20 6.49 9.05
N LEU A 112 12.10 6.66 8.08
CA LEU A 112 12.65 7.96 7.68
C LEU A 112 11.61 8.85 7.02
N ILE A 113 10.73 8.25 6.20
CA ILE A 113 9.69 9.00 5.47
C ILE A 113 8.37 9.09 6.22
N LYS A 114 8.24 8.46 7.40
CA LYS A 114 6.98 8.34 8.15
C LYS A 114 6.32 9.69 8.40
N ARG A 115 7.11 10.70 8.78
CA ARG A 115 6.58 12.05 9.07
C ARG A 115 5.93 12.65 7.83
N ASP A 116 6.64 12.66 6.72
CA ASP A 116 6.21 13.31 5.49
C ASP A 116 5.05 12.54 4.84
N PHE A 117 5.06 11.21 4.98
CA PHE A 117 3.95 10.34 4.58
C PHE A 117 2.65 10.63 5.33
N LEU A 118 2.71 10.86 6.65
CA LEU A 118 1.54 11.19 7.46
C LEU A 118 1.03 12.62 7.24
N GLN A 119 1.89 13.52 6.77
CA GLN A 119 1.53 14.91 6.50
C GLN A 119 1.16 15.15 5.03
N GLY A 120 1.34 14.15 4.16
CA GLY A 120 1.17 14.30 2.71
C GLY A 120 2.11 15.34 2.10
N SER A 121 3.27 15.59 2.71
CA SER A 121 4.18 16.68 2.35
C SER A 121 5.35 16.22 1.49
N PHE A 122 5.07 15.45 0.43
CA PHE A 122 6.05 15.09 -0.62
C PHE A 122 6.01 16.04 -1.80
#